data_AF-A0A183LST1-F1
#
_entry.id   AF-A0A183LST1-F1
#
_cell.length_a   1.000
_cell.length_b   1.000
_cell.length_c   1.000
_cell.angle_alpha   90.00
_cell.angle_beta   90.00
_cell.angle_gamma   90.00
#
_symmetry.space_group_name_H-M   'P 1'
#
loop_
_entity.id
_entity.type
_entity.pdbx_description
1 polymer ?
#
loop_
_entity_poly.entity_id
_entity_poly.type
_entity_poly.pdbx_seq_one_letter_code
_entity_poly.pdbx_strand_id
1 'polypeptide(L)'
;MSFGGKKLSAISLGQGQGPRAEELMRTAMERGVWVFFQNCHLAPSWMPTLERLVEQIDKDKVHRDFRLWLTSMPSPDFPVYILQNGSKMTVEPPKGLKANLLRIYQSVNDAYLANVPAKNDVFRHLFLSLAFFHGVLIERKKFGPLGFNIPYEFTTGDLRICMDQLIMFLDEYDVTPYKVLCYTAGHINYGGRITDDWDRRCAMTILDEYYCPKILGDNYSYSESGIYHQLPGNTDHAVSSHY
;
A
#
# COMPACT_ATOMS: atom_id res chain seq x y z
N MET A 1 -16.99 28.48 -21.08
CA MET A 1 -15.63 28.15 -21.57
C MET A 1 -15.45 26.64 -21.40
N SER A 2 -15.18 25.94 -22.49
CA SER A 2 -15.06 24.48 -22.53
C SER A 2 -13.75 24.04 -21.88
N PHE A 3 -13.81 23.22 -20.82
CA PHE A 3 -12.65 22.55 -20.24
C PHE A 3 -12.44 21.21 -20.94
N GLY A 4 -11.69 21.20 -22.04
CA GLY A 4 -11.39 20.00 -22.83
C GLY A 4 -9.89 19.70 -22.93
N GLY A 5 -9.48 18.51 -22.48
CA GLY A 5 -8.15 17.92 -22.76
C GLY A 5 -7.22 17.81 -21.56
N LYS A 6 -6.67 16.60 -21.31
CA LYS A 6 -5.83 16.22 -20.15
C LYS A 6 -4.67 17.21 -19.92
N LYS A 7 -4.80 18.09 -18.92
CA LYS A 7 -3.75 19.05 -18.50
C LYS A 7 -2.53 18.41 -17.79
N LEU A 8 -2.39 17.08 -17.80
CA LEU A 8 -1.35 16.35 -17.09
C LEU A 8 -0.70 15.30 -17.99
N SER A 9 0.62 15.32 -18.07
CA SER A 9 1.45 14.32 -18.74
C SER A 9 2.41 13.69 -17.74
N ALA A 10 2.37 12.36 -17.61
CA ALA A 10 3.19 11.62 -16.66
C ALA A 10 4.26 10.77 -17.36
N ILE A 11 5.45 10.67 -16.76
CA ILE A 11 6.54 9.77 -17.16
C ILE A 11 7.09 9.11 -15.90
N SER A 12 7.18 7.77 -15.92
CA SER A 12 7.95 7.04 -14.90
C SER A 12 9.41 7.03 -15.29
N LEU A 13 10.26 7.62 -14.45
CA LEU A 13 11.69 7.70 -14.69
C LEU A 13 12.35 6.34 -14.43
N GLY A 14 13.31 6.03 -15.29
CA GLY A 14 14.09 4.81 -15.30
C GLY A 14 15.16 4.92 -16.38
N GLN A 15 15.84 3.80 -16.68
CA GLN A 15 16.91 3.82 -17.66
C GLN A 15 16.41 4.29 -19.04
N GLY A 16 17.09 5.30 -19.61
CA GLY A 16 16.80 5.82 -20.95
C GLY A 16 15.62 6.80 -21.06
N GLN A 17 14.92 7.13 -19.98
CA GLN A 17 13.76 8.04 -20.03
C GLN A 17 14.12 9.55 -20.03
N GLY A 18 15.37 9.89 -19.70
CA GLY A 18 15.84 11.27 -19.55
C GLY A 18 15.51 12.19 -20.75
N PRO A 19 15.93 11.84 -21.99
CA PRO A 19 15.67 12.69 -23.15
C PRO A 19 14.18 12.96 -23.41
N ARG A 20 13.32 11.95 -23.15
CA ARG A 20 11.87 12.09 -23.29
C ARG A 20 11.29 13.00 -22.21
N ALA A 21 11.81 12.92 -20.99
CA ALA A 21 11.42 13.79 -19.88
C ALA A 21 11.80 15.25 -20.16
N GLU A 22 13.00 15.49 -20.70
CA GLU A 22 13.46 16.83 -21.10
C GLU A 22 12.54 17.48 -22.13
N GLU A 23 12.25 16.75 -23.21
CA GLU A 23 11.37 17.24 -24.28
C GLU A 23 9.95 17.53 -23.76
N LEU A 24 9.42 16.63 -22.92
CA LEU A 24 8.12 16.82 -22.31
C LEU A 24 8.08 18.09 -21.45
N MET A 25 9.12 18.33 -20.64
CA MET A 25 9.20 19.51 -19.79
C MET A 25 9.26 20.80 -20.62
N ARG A 26 10.08 20.83 -21.69
CA ARG A 26 10.17 22.00 -22.59
C ARG A 26 8.83 22.32 -23.23
N THR A 27 8.20 21.33 -23.86
CA THR A 27 6.88 21.50 -24.49
C THR A 27 5.81 21.92 -23.46
N ALA A 28 5.86 21.37 -22.25
CA ALA A 28 4.89 21.70 -21.21
C ALA A 28 5.04 23.12 -20.65
N MET A 29 6.29 23.62 -20.54
CA MET A 29 6.57 25.00 -20.13
C MET A 29 5.99 26.02 -21.12
N GLU A 30 5.99 25.71 -22.42
CA GLU A 30 5.40 26.58 -23.45
C GLU A 30 3.87 26.50 -23.48
N ARG A 31 3.33 25.29 -23.33
CA ARG A 31 1.89 25.02 -23.50
C ARG A 31 1.06 25.11 -22.22
N GLY A 32 1.70 25.31 -21.07
CA GLY A 32 0.99 25.37 -19.78
C GLY A 32 0.45 24.03 -19.30
N VAL A 33 1.15 22.94 -19.60
CA VAL A 33 0.74 21.58 -19.23
C VAL A 33 1.44 21.17 -17.93
N TRP A 34 0.80 20.35 -17.12
CA TRP A 34 1.42 19.80 -15.92
C TRP A 34 2.24 18.57 -16.29
N VAL A 35 3.44 18.48 -15.75
CA VAL A 35 4.33 17.34 -15.94
C VAL A 35 4.47 16.61 -14.62
N PHE A 36 4.38 15.29 -14.66
CA PHE A 36 4.54 14.43 -13.50
C PHE A 36 5.64 13.38 -13.74
N PHE A 37 6.80 13.59 -13.12
CA PHE A 37 7.87 12.60 -13.14
C PHE A 37 7.79 11.70 -11.91
N GLN A 38 7.62 10.41 -12.17
CA GLN A 38 7.50 9.41 -11.11
C GLN A 38 8.84 8.71 -10.88
N ASN A 39 9.09 8.27 -9.65
CA ASN A 39 10.22 7.42 -9.28
C ASN A 39 11.60 8.05 -9.56
N CYS A 40 11.78 9.33 -9.23
CA CYS A 40 13.02 10.07 -9.54
C CYS A 40 14.29 9.40 -8.95
N HIS A 41 14.21 8.82 -7.75
CA HIS A 41 15.27 8.01 -7.13
C HIS A 41 15.79 6.84 -7.99
N LEU A 42 15.03 6.37 -8.99
CA LEU A 42 15.47 5.31 -9.92
C LEU A 42 16.30 5.85 -11.10
N ALA A 43 16.45 7.18 -11.23
CA ALA A 43 17.23 7.82 -12.28
C ALA A 43 18.32 8.77 -11.72
N PRO A 44 19.22 8.29 -10.84
CA PRO A 44 20.21 9.14 -10.17
C PRO A 44 21.13 9.86 -11.16
N SER A 45 21.53 9.20 -12.25
CA SER A 45 22.39 9.80 -13.28
C SER A 45 21.75 10.95 -14.05
N TRP A 46 20.42 11.07 -14.04
CA TRP A 46 19.69 12.15 -14.73
C TRP A 46 19.31 13.30 -13.80
N MET A 47 19.38 13.12 -12.48
CA MET A 47 19.04 14.15 -11.49
C MET A 47 19.79 15.48 -11.69
N PRO A 48 21.10 15.52 -12.02
CA PRO A 48 21.80 16.78 -12.31
C PRO A 48 21.28 17.49 -13.56
N THR A 49 20.69 16.77 -14.52
CA THR A 49 20.05 17.38 -15.69
C THR A 49 18.70 17.96 -15.32
N LEU A 50 17.89 17.25 -14.52
CA LEU A 50 16.64 17.78 -13.99
C LEU A 50 16.87 19.08 -13.19
N GLU A 51 17.90 19.13 -12.35
CA GLU A 51 18.28 20.33 -11.60
C GLU A 51 18.51 21.53 -12.53
N ARG A 52 19.37 21.35 -13.55
CA ARG A 52 19.65 22.39 -14.54
C ARG A 52 18.41 22.85 -15.30
N LEU A 53 17.49 21.93 -15.65
CA LEU A 53 16.24 22.30 -16.33
C LEU A 53 15.36 23.18 -15.44
N VAL A 54 15.30 22.89 -14.13
CA VAL A 54 14.50 23.65 -13.17
C VAL A 54 15.14 25.00 -12.88
N GLU A 55 16.47 25.07 -12.75
CA GLU A 55 17.22 26.33 -12.59
C GLU A 55 17.05 27.28 -13.78
N GLN A 56 16.95 26.73 -14.99
CA GLN A 56 16.84 27.50 -16.23
C GLN A 56 15.41 27.96 -16.57
N ILE A 57 14.43 27.71 -15.70
CA ILE A 57 13.06 28.18 -15.93
C ILE A 57 13.01 29.71 -15.83
N ASP A 58 12.83 30.35 -16.98
CA ASP A 58 12.61 31.79 -17.08
C ASP A 58 11.18 32.14 -16.65
N LYS A 59 11.05 32.84 -15.52
CA LYS A 59 9.75 33.19 -14.91
C LYS A 59 8.91 34.12 -15.78
N ASP A 60 9.53 34.88 -16.69
CA ASP A 60 8.85 35.82 -17.57
C ASP A 60 8.33 35.14 -18.84
N LYS A 61 8.90 33.99 -19.21
CA LYS A 61 8.55 33.23 -20.42
C LYS A 61 7.72 31.98 -20.16
N VAL A 62 7.88 31.35 -19.00
CA VAL A 62 7.17 30.12 -18.67
C VAL A 62 5.65 30.37 -18.62
N HIS A 63 4.88 29.45 -19.20
CA HIS A 63 3.43 29.56 -19.18
C HIS A 63 2.89 29.49 -17.75
N ARG A 64 1.99 30.41 -17.38
CA ARG A 64 1.48 30.55 -15.99
C ARG A 64 0.82 29.29 -15.42
N ASP A 65 0.20 28.47 -16.27
CA ASP A 65 -0.43 27.19 -15.88
C ASP A 65 0.55 26.02 -15.72
N PHE A 66 1.82 26.14 -16.13
CA PHE A 66 2.80 25.05 -16.02
C PHE A 66 3.02 24.64 -14.56
N ARG A 67 3.05 23.33 -14.29
CA ARG A 67 3.42 22.77 -12.98
C ARG A 67 4.30 21.54 -13.19
N LEU A 68 5.34 21.41 -12.38
CA LEU A 68 6.19 20.22 -12.31
C LEU A 68 5.91 19.47 -11.01
N TRP A 69 5.48 18.22 -11.12
CA TRP A 69 5.27 17.28 -10.03
C TRP A 69 6.32 16.18 -10.07
N LEU A 70 6.86 15.83 -8.92
CA LEU A 70 7.91 14.82 -8.77
C LEU A 70 7.49 13.84 -7.67
N THR A 71 7.66 12.53 -7.89
CA THR A 71 7.69 11.55 -6.78
C THR A 71 9.07 10.93 -6.64
N SER A 72 9.49 10.72 -5.40
CA SER A 72 10.74 10.04 -5.07
C SER A 72 10.68 9.44 -3.67
N MET A 73 11.35 8.31 -3.47
CA MET A 73 11.83 7.91 -2.15
C MET A 73 12.94 8.87 -1.70
N PRO A 74 13.20 9.02 -0.39
CA PRO A 74 14.39 9.72 0.10
C PRO A 74 15.65 9.15 -0.58
N SER A 75 16.45 10.02 -1.19
CA SER A 75 17.67 9.65 -1.90
C SER A 75 18.70 10.77 -1.77
N PRO A 76 19.98 10.44 -1.52
CA PRO A 76 21.07 11.42 -1.50
C PRO A 76 21.35 12.04 -2.88
N ASP A 77 20.93 11.38 -3.96
CA ASP A 77 21.13 11.83 -5.34
C ASP A 77 20.04 12.81 -5.80
N PHE A 78 18.98 12.99 -5.00
CA PHE A 78 17.91 13.90 -5.37
C PHE A 78 18.38 15.37 -5.25
N PRO A 79 18.16 16.24 -6.26
CA PRO A 79 18.78 17.56 -6.29
C PRO A 79 18.39 18.47 -5.13
N VAL A 80 19.40 18.99 -4.43
CA VAL A 80 19.21 19.88 -3.27
C VAL A 80 18.52 21.17 -3.70
N TYR A 81 18.85 21.72 -4.87
CA TYR A 81 18.21 22.93 -5.38
C TYR A 81 16.69 22.77 -5.52
N ILE A 82 16.25 21.64 -6.07
CA ILE A 82 14.81 21.33 -6.23
C ILE A 82 14.15 21.16 -4.86
N LEU A 83 14.82 20.50 -3.90
CA LEU A 83 14.31 20.37 -2.53
C LEU A 83 14.18 21.72 -1.83
N GLN A 84 15.10 22.65 -2.05
CA GLN A 84 15.04 23.98 -1.43
C GLN A 84 13.97 24.87 -2.05
N ASN A 85 13.79 24.80 -3.38
CA ASN A 85 12.90 25.69 -4.13
C ASN A 85 11.51 25.09 -4.44
N GLY A 86 11.28 23.82 -4.10
CA GLY A 86 10.01 23.13 -4.29
C GLY A 86 9.12 23.11 -3.04
N SER A 87 7.82 22.84 -3.25
CA SER A 87 6.91 22.43 -2.18
C SER A 87 7.01 20.93 -1.97
N LYS A 88 7.19 20.49 -0.71
CA LYS A 88 7.39 19.09 -0.35
C LYS A 88 6.22 18.60 0.47
N MET A 89 5.73 17.40 0.12
CA MET A 89 4.74 16.67 0.90
C MET A 89 5.30 15.27 1.15
N THR A 90 5.41 14.88 2.40
CA THR A 90 5.79 13.52 2.79
C THR A 90 4.53 12.69 2.95
N VAL A 91 4.48 11.53 2.28
CA VAL A 91 3.42 10.55 2.46
C VAL A 91 4.00 9.40 3.26
N GLU A 92 3.65 9.33 4.54
CA GLU A 92 4.03 8.21 5.40
C GLU A 92 2.88 7.18 5.44
N PRO A 93 3.19 5.87 5.53
CA PRO A 93 2.16 4.87 5.80
C PRO A 93 1.39 5.18 7.10
N PRO A 94 0.12 4.78 7.21
CA PRO A 94 -0.66 4.95 8.44
C PRO A 94 0.10 4.35 9.63
N LYS A 95 0.09 5.08 10.76
CA LYS A 95 0.74 4.66 12.00
C LYS A 95 -0.27 4.00 12.92
N GLY A 96 0.03 2.77 13.33
CA GLY A 96 -0.76 2.02 14.28
C GLY A 96 -1.75 1.07 13.61
N LEU A 97 -2.19 0.09 14.40
CA LEU A 97 -3.06 -0.99 13.96
C LEU A 97 -4.43 -0.46 13.49
N LYS A 98 -5.04 0.44 14.27
CA LYS A 98 -6.31 1.11 13.94
C LYS A 98 -6.28 1.80 12.58
N ALA A 99 -5.26 2.61 12.30
CA ALA A 99 -5.16 3.32 11.04
C ALA A 99 -4.93 2.38 9.85
N ASN A 100 -4.22 1.25 10.06
CA ASN A 100 -4.09 0.21 9.05
C ASN A 100 -5.43 -0.46 8.76
N LEU A 101 -6.17 -0.87 9.79
CA LEU A 101 -7.50 -1.47 9.64
C LEU A 101 -8.46 -0.55 8.92
N LEU A 102 -8.56 0.71 9.36
CA LEU A 102 -9.43 1.71 8.73
C LEU A 102 -9.15 1.82 7.22
N ARG A 103 -7.87 1.87 6.83
CA ARG A 103 -7.47 1.93 5.42
C ARG A 103 -7.87 0.66 4.65
N ILE A 104 -7.75 -0.51 5.27
CA ILE A 104 -8.14 -1.79 4.65
C ILE A 104 -9.66 -1.81 4.42
N TYR A 105 -10.45 -1.48 5.44
CA TYR A 105 -11.90 -1.43 5.32
C TYR A 105 -12.36 -0.34 4.33
N GLN A 106 -11.70 0.81 4.28
CA GLN A 106 -12.00 1.85 3.27
C GLN A 106 -11.69 1.40 1.83
N SER A 107 -10.84 0.39 1.65
CA SER A 107 -10.51 -0.15 0.32
C SER A 107 -11.53 -1.20 -0.18
N VAL A 108 -12.36 -1.72 0.71
CA VAL A 108 -13.43 -2.67 0.40
C VAL A 108 -14.72 -1.91 0.10
N ASN A 109 -15.30 -2.16 -1.07
CA ASN A 109 -16.54 -1.53 -1.52
C ASN A 109 -17.65 -2.57 -1.75
N ASP A 110 -18.87 -2.11 -2.00
CA ASP A 110 -20.03 -2.97 -2.23
C ASP A 110 -19.83 -3.94 -3.39
N ALA A 111 -19.10 -3.53 -4.44
CA ALA A 111 -18.77 -4.39 -5.57
C ALA A 111 -17.84 -5.55 -5.17
N TYR A 112 -16.91 -5.32 -4.24
CA TYR A 112 -16.07 -6.36 -3.68
C TYR A 112 -16.88 -7.30 -2.78
N LEU A 113 -17.72 -6.73 -1.90
CA LEU A 113 -18.58 -7.49 -0.99
C LEU A 113 -19.62 -8.33 -1.71
N ALA A 114 -20.07 -7.92 -2.91
CA ALA A 114 -20.97 -8.71 -3.74
C ALA A 114 -20.38 -10.05 -4.20
N ASN A 115 -19.05 -10.21 -4.17
CA ASN A 115 -18.39 -11.49 -4.48
C ASN A 115 -18.35 -12.44 -3.26
N VAL A 116 -18.72 -11.98 -2.08
CA VAL A 116 -18.74 -12.82 -0.88
C VAL A 116 -19.97 -13.74 -0.94
N PRO A 117 -19.81 -15.07 -0.81
CA PRO A 117 -20.95 -15.98 -0.81
C PRO A 117 -21.99 -15.61 0.26
N ALA A 118 -23.28 -15.60 -0.11
CA ALA A 118 -24.38 -15.04 0.68
C ALA A 118 -24.60 -15.64 2.08
N LYS A 119 -23.91 -16.73 2.43
CA LYS A 119 -24.02 -17.45 3.72
C LYS A 119 -22.76 -17.35 4.59
N ASN A 120 -21.83 -16.44 4.28
CA ASN A 120 -20.51 -16.51 4.86
C ASN A 120 -20.28 -15.54 6.03
N ASP A 121 -20.91 -15.80 7.18
CA ASP A 121 -20.58 -15.12 8.44
C ASP A 121 -19.10 -15.35 8.83
N VAL A 122 -18.54 -16.49 8.40
CA VAL A 122 -17.13 -16.86 8.59
C VAL A 122 -16.20 -15.91 7.82
N PHE A 123 -16.61 -15.39 6.66
CA PHE A 123 -15.83 -14.44 5.86
C PHE A 123 -15.53 -13.19 6.66
N ARG A 124 -16.53 -12.60 7.34
CA ARG A 124 -16.36 -11.35 8.09
C ARG A 124 -15.33 -11.51 9.22
N HIS A 125 -15.43 -12.61 9.96
CA HIS A 125 -14.48 -12.96 11.02
C HIS A 125 -13.06 -13.17 10.48
N LEU A 126 -12.91 -13.95 9.41
CA LEU A 126 -11.61 -14.23 8.79
C LEU A 126 -11.01 -13.00 8.10
N PHE A 127 -11.84 -12.15 7.49
CA PHE A 127 -11.42 -10.91 6.88
C PHE A 127 -10.87 -9.94 7.92
N LEU A 128 -11.57 -9.76 9.05
CA LEU A 128 -11.06 -8.94 10.15
C LEU A 128 -9.73 -9.51 10.68
N SER A 129 -9.66 -10.83 10.91
CA SER A 129 -8.42 -11.48 11.34
C SER A 129 -7.27 -11.30 10.34
N LEU A 130 -7.53 -11.42 9.04
CA LEU A 130 -6.53 -11.19 7.99
C LEU A 130 -6.07 -9.72 7.95
N ALA A 131 -6.99 -8.78 8.14
CA ALA A 131 -6.68 -7.35 8.20
C ALA A 131 -5.80 -7.02 9.42
N PHE A 132 -6.09 -7.62 10.58
CA PHE A 132 -5.24 -7.53 11.77
C PHE A 132 -3.87 -8.14 11.54
N PHE A 133 -3.81 -9.36 10.99
CA PHE A 133 -2.54 -10.02 10.65
C PHE A 133 -1.66 -9.12 9.77
N HIS A 134 -2.22 -8.57 8.69
CA HIS A 134 -1.52 -7.63 7.81
C HIS A 134 -1.01 -6.39 8.57
N GLY A 135 -1.88 -5.79 9.38
CA GLY A 135 -1.52 -4.64 10.21
C GLY A 135 -0.41 -4.94 11.22
N VAL A 136 -0.46 -6.11 11.87
CA VAL A 136 0.56 -6.56 12.83
C VAL A 136 1.90 -6.74 12.13
N LEU A 137 1.96 -7.37 10.95
CA LEU A 137 3.22 -7.50 10.21
C LEU A 137 3.82 -6.14 9.83
N ILE A 138 2.98 -5.19 9.39
CA ILE A 138 3.41 -3.83 9.03
C ILE A 138 3.90 -3.03 10.23
N GLU A 139 3.25 -3.15 11.39
CA GLU A 139 3.68 -2.43 12.59
C GLU A 139 4.92 -3.10 13.21
N ARG A 140 4.97 -4.43 13.22
CA ARG A 140 6.07 -5.20 13.80
C ARG A 140 7.41 -4.90 13.14
N LYS A 141 7.46 -4.76 11.81
CA LYS A 141 8.72 -4.44 11.11
C LYS A 141 9.37 -3.11 11.55
N LYS A 142 8.59 -2.20 12.16
CA LYS A 142 9.09 -0.89 12.64
C LYS A 142 10.02 -1.02 13.85
N PHE A 143 10.01 -2.17 14.52
CA PHE A 143 10.83 -2.44 15.70
C PHE A 143 12.21 -3.04 15.36
N GLY A 144 12.62 -2.97 14.09
CA GLY A 144 13.89 -3.51 13.62
C GLY A 144 14.02 -5.00 13.98
N PRO A 145 15.21 -5.47 14.39
CA PRO A 145 15.46 -6.87 14.74
C PRO A 145 14.58 -7.46 15.86
N LEU A 146 13.95 -6.63 16.70
CA LEU A 146 12.96 -7.12 17.69
C LEU A 146 11.65 -7.54 17.03
N GLY A 147 11.34 -6.93 15.88
CA GLY A 147 10.20 -7.26 15.05
C GLY A 147 10.50 -8.36 14.03
N PHE A 148 11.41 -8.06 13.10
CA PHE A 148 11.95 -8.94 12.07
C PHE A 148 13.43 -8.62 11.85
N ASN A 149 14.25 -9.63 11.59
CA ASN A 149 15.67 -9.47 11.29
C ASN A 149 15.88 -8.64 10.01
N ILE A 150 15.01 -8.82 9.02
CA ILE A 150 15.06 -8.12 7.73
C ILE A 150 13.81 -7.23 7.55
N PRO A 151 13.96 -5.98 7.04
CA PRO A 151 12.83 -5.06 6.88
C PRO A 151 12.00 -5.37 5.64
N TYR A 152 11.22 -6.45 5.66
CA TYR A 152 10.38 -6.83 4.52
C TYR A 152 9.31 -5.78 4.20
N GLU A 153 9.08 -5.55 2.91
CA GLU A 153 7.93 -4.78 2.47
C GLU A 153 6.72 -5.71 2.30
N PHE A 154 5.75 -5.62 3.19
CA PHE A 154 4.42 -6.19 2.99
C PHE A 154 3.50 -5.12 2.39
N THR A 155 2.82 -5.47 1.30
CA THR A 155 2.06 -4.53 0.46
C THR A 155 0.57 -4.81 0.49
N THR A 156 -0.23 -3.83 0.04
CA THR A 156 -1.67 -4.02 -0.18
C THR A 156 -1.96 -5.09 -1.25
N GLY A 157 -1.01 -5.36 -2.15
CA GLY A 157 -1.12 -6.45 -3.12
C GLY A 157 -1.15 -7.83 -2.45
N ASP A 158 -0.32 -8.06 -1.43
CA ASP A 158 -0.31 -9.34 -0.68
C ASP A 158 -1.63 -9.56 0.04
N LEU A 159 -2.11 -8.50 0.70
CA LEU A 159 -3.40 -8.52 1.36
C LEU A 159 -4.52 -8.83 0.37
N ARG A 160 -4.56 -8.13 -0.77
CA ARG A 160 -5.62 -8.29 -1.77
C ARG A 160 -5.66 -9.73 -2.31
N ILE A 161 -4.51 -10.32 -2.63
CA ILE A 161 -4.45 -11.72 -3.08
C ILE A 161 -4.98 -12.66 -1.98
N CYS A 162 -4.61 -12.43 -0.72
CA CYS A 162 -5.13 -13.24 0.40
C CYS A 162 -6.65 -13.06 0.58
N MET A 163 -7.19 -11.87 0.36
CA MET A 163 -8.63 -11.61 0.44
C MET A 163 -9.39 -12.28 -0.72
N ASP A 164 -8.85 -12.22 -1.94
CA ASP A 164 -9.44 -12.89 -3.11
C ASP A 164 -9.42 -14.42 -2.92
N GLN A 165 -8.31 -14.98 -2.42
CA GLN A 165 -8.20 -16.39 -2.06
C GLN A 165 -9.13 -16.79 -0.91
N LEU A 166 -9.33 -15.91 0.08
CA LEU A 166 -10.29 -16.15 1.15
C LEU A 166 -11.70 -16.34 0.58
N ILE A 167 -12.14 -15.47 -0.34
CA ILE A 167 -13.44 -15.62 -1.00
C ILE A 167 -13.49 -16.93 -1.80
N MET A 168 -12.47 -17.19 -2.63
CA MET A 168 -12.38 -18.39 -3.46
C MET A 168 -12.50 -19.67 -2.63
N PHE A 169 -11.69 -19.82 -1.58
CA PHE A 169 -11.68 -21.03 -0.76
C PHE A 169 -12.94 -21.18 0.09
N LEU A 170 -13.58 -20.08 0.46
CA LEU A 170 -14.85 -20.13 1.16
C LEU A 170 -16.05 -20.45 0.26
N ASP A 171 -15.91 -20.28 -1.05
CA ASP A 171 -16.90 -20.71 -2.05
C ASP A 171 -16.66 -22.18 -2.48
N GLU A 172 -15.41 -22.59 -2.58
CA GLU A 172 -15.02 -23.94 -3.04
C GLU A 172 -15.20 -25.04 -1.99
N TYR A 173 -14.98 -24.73 -0.70
CA TYR A 173 -14.98 -25.73 0.37
C TYR A 173 -16.20 -25.62 1.28
N ASP A 174 -16.88 -26.74 1.54
CA ASP A 174 -18.00 -26.82 2.50
C ASP A 174 -17.58 -26.52 3.95
N VAL A 175 -16.33 -26.84 4.29
CA VAL A 175 -15.74 -26.64 5.63
C VAL A 175 -14.54 -25.70 5.49
N THR A 176 -14.47 -24.68 6.34
CA THR A 176 -13.41 -23.67 6.32
C THR A 176 -12.01 -24.30 6.26
N PRO A 177 -11.27 -24.14 5.16
CA PRO A 177 -10.01 -24.86 4.94
C PRO A 177 -8.82 -24.13 5.57
N TYR A 178 -8.79 -24.03 6.90
CA TYR A 178 -7.75 -23.29 7.65
C TYR A 178 -6.32 -23.65 7.24
N LYS A 179 -6.03 -24.94 6.99
CA LYS A 179 -4.68 -25.35 6.55
C LYS A 179 -4.30 -24.74 5.20
N VAL A 180 -5.24 -24.65 4.26
CA VAL A 180 -5.01 -24.06 2.94
C VAL A 180 -4.86 -22.55 3.06
N LEU A 181 -5.71 -21.91 3.88
CA LEU A 181 -5.62 -20.47 4.17
C LEU A 181 -4.30 -20.09 4.83
N CYS A 182 -3.87 -20.81 5.86
CA CYS A 182 -2.57 -20.59 6.51
C CYS A 182 -1.41 -20.85 5.53
N TYR A 183 -1.50 -21.89 4.70
CA TYR A 183 -0.43 -22.20 3.76
C TYR A 183 -0.28 -21.13 2.67
N THR A 184 -1.38 -20.72 2.07
CA THR A 184 -1.38 -19.71 1.01
C THR A 184 -0.99 -18.33 1.53
N ALA A 185 -1.62 -17.85 2.60
CA ALA A 185 -1.26 -16.56 3.19
C ALA A 185 0.17 -16.57 3.78
N GLY A 186 0.50 -17.61 4.56
CA GLY A 186 1.72 -17.68 5.34
C GLY A 186 2.96 -18.09 4.56
N HIS A 187 2.89 -19.13 3.74
CA HIS A 187 4.07 -19.62 3.00
C HIS A 187 4.22 -19.00 1.61
N ILE A 188 3.11 -18.75 0.91
CA ILE A 188 3.14 -18.29 -0.49
C ILE A 188 3.12 -16.76 -0.56
N ASN A 189 2.08 -16.12 -0.04
CA ASN A 189 1.86 -14.68 -0.27
C ASN A 189 2.80 -13.82 0.59
N TYR A 190 2.67 -13.88 1.91
CA TYR A 190 3.55 -13.14 2.82
C TYR A 190 4.92 -13.83 2.94
N GLY A 191 4.92 -15.15 3.12
CA GLY A 191 6.15 -15.94 3.24
C GLY A 191 7.01 -15.96 1.99
N GLY A 192 6.45 -15.68 0.81
CA GLY A 192 7.24 -15.51 -0.42
C GLY A 192 8.20 -14.32 -0.35
N ARG A 193 7.96 -13.36 0.56
CA ARG A 193 8.84 -12.20 0.79
C ARG A 193 9.88 -12.44 1.88
N ILE A 194 9.65 -13.42 2.74
CA ILE A 194 10.46 -13.66 3.93
C ILE A 194 11.62 -14.59 3.58
N THR A 195 12.83 -14.07 3.68
CA THR A 195 14.06 -14.77 3.29
C THR A 195 14.79 -15.40 4.47
N ASP A 196 14.54 -14.94 5.70
CA ASP A 196 15.11 -15.50 6.93
C ASP A 196 14.16 -16.53 7.58
N ASP A 197 14.71 -17.66 8.02
CA ASP A 197 13.92 -18.77 8.56
C ASP A 197 13.30 -18.44 9.93
N TRP A 198 13.98 -17.64 10.75
CA TRP A 198 13.45 -17.21 12.05
C TRP A 198 12.32 -16.20 11.89
N ASP A 199 12.47 -15.26 10.97
CA ASP A 199 11.40 -14.35 10.57
C ASP A 199 10.20 -15.10 9.99
N ARG A 200 10.44 -16.15 9.18
CA ARG A 200 9.38 -17.00 8.62
C ARG A 200 8.63 -17.70 9.73
N ARG A 201 9.35 -18.31 10.69
CA ARG A 201 8.74 -18.93 11.86
C ARG A 201 7.92 -17.92 12.67
N CYS A 202 8.44 -16.70 12.85
CA CYS A 202 7.71 -15.64 13.56
C CYS A 202 6.40 -15.28 12.84
N ALA A 203 6.43 -15.02 11.54
CA ALA A 203 5.24 -14.68 10.76
C ALA A 203 4.20 -15.80 10.74
N MET A 204 4.63 -17.06 10.64
CA MET A 204 3.73 -18.22 10.71
C MET A 204 3.07 -18.36 12.08
N THR A 205 3.83 -18.21 13.17
CA THR A 205 3.27 -18.25 14.54
C THR A 205 2.21 -17.16 14.74
N ILE A 206 2.46 -15.94 14.22
CA ILE A 206 1.48 -14.86 14.28
C ILE A 206 0.23 -15.26 13.47
N LEU A 207 0.39 -15.78 12.25
CA LEU A 207 -0.74 -16.19 11.40
C LEU A 207 -1.63 -17.24 12.06
N ASP A 208 -1.05 -18.20 12.78
CA ASP A 208 -1.79 -19.26 13.47
C ASP A 208 -2.75 -18.72 14.55
N GLU A 209 -2.52 -17.51 15.07
CA GLU A 209 -3.46 -16.83 15.97
C GLU A 209 -4.66 -16.24 15.21
N TYR A 210 -4.45 -15.76 13.97
CA TYR A 210 -5.47 -15.08 13.16
C TYR A 210 -6.29 -16.03 12.28
N TYR A 211 -5.70 -17.12 11.78
CA TYR A 211 -6.37 -18.15 10.98
C TYR A 211 -6.50 -19.45 11.76
N CYS A 212 -7.36 -19.43 12.78
CA CYS A 212 -7.71 -20.62 13.55
C CYS A 212 -9.21 -20.70 13.84
N PRO A 213 -9.78 -21.87 14.18
CA PRO A 213 -11.21 -22.00 14.48
C PRO A 213 -11.72 -21.08 15.60
N LYS A 214 -10.84 -20.70 16.55
CA LYS A 214 -11.21 -19.87 17.71
C LYS A 214 -11.68 -18.47 17.33
N ILE A 215 -11.25 -17.94 16.18
CA ILE A 215 -11.61 -16.60 15.71
C ILE A 215 -13.09 -16.45 15.35
N LEU A 216 -13.82 -17.55 15.20
CA LEU A 216 -15.27 -17.54 14.93
C LEU A 216 -16.11 -17.25 16.17
N GLY A 217 -15.50 -17.15 17.36
CA GLY A 217 -16.19 -16.70 18.55
C GLY A 217 -16.28 -15.19 18.59
N ASP A 218 -17.49 -14.65 18.75
CA ASP A 218 -17.74 -13.20 18.85
C ASP A 218 -16.96 -12.53 20.01
N ASN A 219 -16.54 -13.29 21.02
CA ASN A 219 -15.74 -12.82 22.17
C ASN A 219 -14.23 -13.07 22.02
N TYR A 220 -13.77 -13.49 20.84
CA TYR A 220 -12.36 -13.77 20.63
C TYR A 220 -11.55 -12.48 20.75
N SER A 221 -10.53 -12.47 21.62
CA SER A 221 -9.63 -11.33 21.79
C SER A 221 -8.33 -11.57 21.03
N TYR A 222 -7.93 -10.60 20.21
CA TYR A 222 -6.66 -10.61 19.47
C TYR A 222 -5.46 -10.21 20.35
N SER A 223 -5.70 -9.77 21.60
CA SER A 223 -4.65 -9.44 22.56
C SER A 223 -5.12 -9.64 23.99
N GLU A 224 -4.19 -9.80 24.94
CA GLU A 224 -4.51 -9.91 26.37
C GLU A 224 -5.24 -8.67 26.92
N SER A 225 -5.08 -7.51 26.28
CA SER A 225 -5.73 -6.27 26.71
C SER A 225 -7.26 -6.25 26.57
N GLY A 226 -7.82 -7.13 25.72
CA GLY A 226 -9.25 -7.11 25.38
C GLY A 226 -9.69 -5.96 24.47
N ILE A 227 -8.80 -5.00 24.18
CA ILE A 227 -9.12 -3.82 23.36
C ILE A 227 -9.45 -4.24 21.93
N TYR A 228 -8.58 -5.07 21.34
CA TYR A 228 -8.79 -5.63 20.02
C TYR A 228 -9.46 -7.00 20.14
N HIS A 229 -10.72 -7.07 19.74
CA HIS A 229 -11.53 -8.27 19.79
C HIS A 229 -12.34 -8.42 18.51
N GLN A 230 -12.89 -9.61 18.33
CA GLN A 230 -13.73 -9.98 17.22
C GLN A 230 -15.05 -9.20 17.25
N LEU A 231 -15.64 -8.98 16.08
CA LEU A 231 -16.97 -8.39 15.94
C LEU A 231 -18.00 -9.48 15.73
N PRO A 232 -19.25 -9.28 16.18
CA PRO A 232 -20.34 -10.17 15.81
C PRO A 232 -20.40 -10.39 14.30
N GLY A 233 -20.56 -11.64 13.86
CA GLY A 233 -20.57 -12.00 12.44
C GLY A 233 -21.57 -11.23 11.57
N ASN A 234 -22.63 -10.68 12.17
CA ASN A 234 -23.64 -9.88 11.47
C ASN A 234 -23.33 -8.37 11.41
N THR A 235 -22.21 -7.91 11.98
CA THR A 235 -21.85 -6.49 12.05
C THR A 235 -21.67 -5.92 10.66
N ASP A 236 -22.41 -4.86 10.34
CA ASP A 236 -22.31 -4.17 9.05
C ASP A 236 -20.89 -3.65 8.81
N HIS A 237 -20.42 -3.75 7.58
CA HIS A 237 -19.09 -3.34 7.15
C HIS A 237 -18.84 -1.84 7.44
N ALA A 238 -19.89 -1.02 7.35
CA ALA A 238 -19.81 0.39 7.74
C ALA A 238 -19.46 0.59 9.22
N VAL A 239 -19.95 -0.27 10.11
CA VAL A 239 -19.69 -0.22 11.56
C VAL A 239 -18.28 -0.68 11.90
N SER A 240 -17.76 -1.68 11.16
CA SER A 240 -16.38 -2.17 11.32
C SER A 240 -15.31 -1.10 11.02
N SER A 241 -15.65 -0.05 10.26
CA SER A 241 -14.75 1.07 9.97
C SER A 241 -14.54 2.04 11.15
N HIS A 242 -15.28 1.89 12.26
CA HIS A 242 -15.13 2.78 13.43
C HIS A 242 -14.17 2.26 14.51
N TYR A 243 -13.69 1.02 14.38
CA TYR A 243 -12.67 0.42 15.26
C TYR A 243 -11.31 1.10 15.12
#